data_AF-A0A3D8RWI1-F1
#
_entry.id   AF-A0A3D8RWI1-F1
#
_cell.length_a   1.000
_cell.length_b   1.000
_cell.length_c   1.000
_cell.angle_alpha   90.00
_cell.angle_beta   90.00
_cell.angle_gamma   90.00
#
_symmetry.space_group_name_H-M   'P 1'
#
loop_
_entity.id
_entity.type
_entity.pdbx_description
1 polymer ?
#
loop_
_entity_poly.entity_id
_entity_poly.type
_entity_poly.pdbx_seq_one_letter_code
_entity_poly.pdbx_strand_id
1 'polypeptide(L)'
;MAETKAQFVSGFEEFDTHVEQHKPKTGSPRAVEAARLGLTVLAFVAGVVIVGTSADTLSTFDSTSLAADFYLPLWPVNLDTRPTVALIICGAIIVVASAASLATSKVPSLRSKTTLHHLSSISTPVISLIAAVIAVSFSYGINNSSSDFSIQGWSCQWSAINMTIDPHFETLCMESKTALYLSVMIMPLEVLVLGAVVVDFVTAKRHAVTFAVQERKGSPAMS
;
A
#
# COMPACT_ATOMS: atom_id res chain seq x y z
N MET A 1 68.59 -8.99 44.76
CA MET A 1 67.14 -8.98 45.03
C MET A 1 66.52 -10.10 44.23
N ALA A 2 65.85 -11.00 44.94
CA ALA A 2 65.21 -12.20 44.43
C ALA A 2 63.91 -11.86 43.67
N GLU A 3 63.50 -12.70 42.70
CA GLU A 3 62.35 -13.61 42.86
C GLU A 3 62.26 -14.54 41.62
N THR A 4 62.34 -15.84 41.87
CA THR A 4 62.00 -16.90 40.91
C THR A 4 60.52 -17.18 41.03
N LYS A 5 59.75 -17.18 39.92
CA LYS A 5 58.46 -17.87 39.89
C LYS A 5 58.23 -18.55 38.54
N ALA A 6 58.37 -19.86 38.54
CA ALA A 6 57.78 -20.72 37.51
C ALA A 6 56.25 -20.69 37.66
N GLN A 7 55.52 -20.54 36.56
CA GLN A 7 54.09 -20.87 36.56
C GLN A 7 53.64 -21.41 35.19
N PHE A 8 53.55 -22.74 35.18
CA PHE A 8 52.42 -23.55 34.72
C PHE A 8 51.94 -23.45 33.27
N VAL A 9 52.25 -24.52 32.52
CA VAL A 9 51.56 -24.93 31.29
C VAL A 9 50.12 -25.36 31.64
N SER A 10 49.14 -24.74 30.98
CA SER A 10 47.83 -25.30 30.68
C SER A 10 47.46 -24.68 29.34
N GLY A 11 47.58 -25.39 28.21
CA GLY A 11 46.76 -26.58 27.98
C GLY A 11 45.29 -26.21 27.81
N PHE A 12 44.99 -25.02 27.28
CA PHE A 12 43.70 -24.77 26.66
C PHE A 12 44.00 -24.47 25.20
N GLU A 13 43.97 -25.53 24.39
CA GLU A 13 43.45 -25.42 23.03
C GLU A 13 42.25 -24.49 23.14
N GLU A 14 42.38 -23.28 22.59
CA GLU A 14 41.23 -22.45 22.31
C GLU A 14 40.36 -23.33 21.45
N PHE A 15 39.37 -23.95 22.10
CA PHE A 15 38.38 -24.80 21.49
C PHE A 15 37.65 -23.85 20.57
N ASP A 16 38.16 -23.78 19.35
CA ASP A 16 37.58 -23.18 18.18
C ASP A 16 36.30 -23.97 17.97
N THR A 17 35.30 -23.65 18.80
CA THR A 17 33.93 -23.80 18.38
C THR A 17 33.84 -22.87 17.18
N HIS A 18 34.11 -23.45 16.01
CA HIS A 18 33.11 -23.51 14.98
C HIS A 18 31.78 -23.91 15.65
N VAL A 19 31.18 -22.99 16.39
CA VAL A 19 29.79 -22.69 16.20
C VAL A 19 29.78 -22.32 14.73
N GLU A 20 29.67 -23.35 13.89
CA GLU A 20 28.79 -23.35 12.75
C GLU A 20 27.57 -22.58 13.25
N GLN A 21 27.65 -21.26 13.13
CA GLN A 21 26.51 -20.43 13.02
C GLN A 21 25.88 -21.04 11.78
N HIS A 22 25.03 -22.04 12.01
CA HIS A 22 23.79 -22.20 11.32
C HIS A 22 23.16 -20.82 11.41
N LYS A 23 23.66 -19.93 10.55
CA LYS A 23 22.98 -18.79 10.01
C LYS A 23 21.73 -19.48 9.52
N PRO A 24 20.61 -19.39 10.27
CA PRO A 24 19.39 -19.96 9.74
C PRO A 24 19.31 -19.33 8.35
N LYS A 25 19.06 -20.16 7.35
CA LYS A 25 18.90 -19.77 5.95
C LYS A 25 17.62 -18.93 5.89
N THR A 26 17.60 -17.79 6.57
CA THR A 26 16.52 -16.84 6.61
C THR A 26 16.66 -16.12 5.30
N GLY A 27 15.72 -16.37 4.40
CA GLY A 27 15.48 -15.50 3.27
C GLY A 27 15.25 -14.09 3.79
N SER A 28 16.34 -13.33 3.85
CA SER A 28 16.49 -11.88 3.74
C SER A 28 15.33 -11.02 4.29
N PRO A 29 15.41 -10.49 5.54
CA PRO A 29 14.57 -9.36 5.97
C PRO A 29 14.62 -8.17 4.99
N ARG A 30 15.69 -8.07 4.20
CA ARG A 30 15.86 -7.08 3.14
C ARG A 30 14.98 -7.37 1.90
N ALA A 31 14.60 -8.62 1.64
CA ALA A 31 13.67 -8.97 0.56
C ALA A 31 12.23 -8.59 0.92
N VAL A 32 11.83 -8.78 2.18
CA VAL A 32 10.50 -8.38 2.68
C VAL A 32 10.36 -6.86 2.65
N GLU A 33 11.38 -6.12 3.13
CA GLU A 33 11.38 -4.66 3.06
C GLU A 33 11.37 -4.13 1.61
N ALA A 34 12.11 -4.77 0.71
CA ALA A 34 12.10 -4.40 -0.71
C ALA A 34 10.76 -4.70 -1.38
N ALA A 35 10.14 -5.85 -1.07
CA ALA A 35 8.81 -6.20 -1.56
C ALA A 35 7.77 -5.20 -1.05
N ARG A 36 7.79 -4.89 0.25
CA ARG A 36 6.91 -3.89 0.87
C ARG A 36 7.04 -2.52 0.19
N LEU A 37 8.26 -2.05 -0.01
CA LEU A 37 8.51 -0.79 -0.71
C LEU A 37 7.96 -0.83 -2.15
N GLY A 38 8.20 -1.94 -2.86
CA GLY A 38 7.67 -2.15 -4.22
C GLY A 38 6.15 -2.12 -4.27
N LEU A 39 5.47 -2.81 -3.34
CA LEU A 39 4.01 -2.80 -3.23
C LEU A 39 3.48 -1.39 -2.90
N THR A 40 4.13 -0.64 -2.01
CA THR A 40 3.71 0.74 -1.69
C THR A 40 3.89 1.68 -2.90
N VAL A 41 4.95 1.52 -3.69
CA VAL A 41 5.13 2.28 -4.93
C VAL A 41 4.05 1.91 -5.95
N LEU A 42 3.71 0.61 -6.06
CA LEU A 42 2.64 0.17 -6.95
C LEU A 42 1.28 0.74 -6.53
N ALA A 43 0.97 0.74 -5.23
CA ALA A 43 -0.24 1.37 -4.68
C ALA A 43 -0.28 2.87 -4.98
N PHE A 44 0.84 3.58 -4.83
CA PHE A 44 0.95 5.00 -5.16
C PHE A 44 0.65 5.27 -6.64
N VAL A 45 1.31 4.52 -7.55
CA VAL A 45 1.09 4.68 -8.99
C VAL A 45 -0.35 4.34 -9.36
N ALA A 46 -0.90 3.25 -8.84
CA ALA A 46 -2.30 2.88 -9.06
C ALA A 46 -3.27 3.97 -8.57
N GLY A 47 -3.02 4.55 -7.39
CA GLY A 47 -3.80 5.67 -6.87
C GLY A 47 -3.78 6.90 -7.79
N VAL A 48 -2.61 7.27 -8.32
CA VAL A 48 -2.49 8.39 -9.27
C VAL A 48 -3.27 8.12 -10.55
N VAL A 49 -3.19 6.90 -11.09
CA VAL A 49 -3.95 6.51 -12.28
C VAL A 49 -5.45 6.57 -12.02
N ILE A 50 -5.93 6.05 -10.88
CA ILE A 50 -7.35 6.10 -10.49
C ILE A 50 -7.85 7.55 -10.42
N VAL A 51 -7.10 8.44 -9.75
CA VAL A 51 -7.48 9.85 -9.64
C VAL A 51 -7.46 10.52 -11.01
N GLY A 52 -6.43 10.25 -11.82
CA GLY A 52 -6.29 10.84 -13.16
C GLY A 52 -7.45 10.47 -14.07
N THR A 53 -7.75 9.18 -14.22
CA THR A 53 -8.84 8.72 -15.09
C THR A 53 -10.21 9.10 -14.56
N SER A 54 -10.41 9.10 -13.23
CA SER A 54 -11.69 9.52 -12.63
C SER A 54 -11.89 11.03 -12.72
N ALA A 55 -10.82 11.83 -12.66
CA ALA A 55 -10.90 13.28 -12.80
C ALA A 55 -11.15 13.70 -14.25
N ASP A 56 -10.50 13.04 -15.23
CA ASP A 56 -10.72 13.31 -16.64
C ASP A 56 -12.17 13.00 -17.05
N THR A 57 -12.67 11.82 -16.67
CA THR A 57 -14.07 11.43 -16.90
C THR A 57 -15.07 12.41 -16.30
N LEU A 58 -14.82 12.89 -15.07
CA LEU A 58 -15.67 13.88 -14.41
C LEU A 58 -15.58 15.27 -15.06
N SER A 59 -14.39 15.69 -15.49
CA SER A 59 -14.16 16.96 -16.18
C SER A 59 -14.86 17.00 -17.54
N THR A 60 -14.78 15.90 -18.28
CA THR A 60 -15.46 15.73 -19.56
C THR A 60 -16.98 15.69 -19.37
N PHE A 61 -17.47 15.04 -18.32
CA PHE A 61 -18.88 15.08 -17.95
C PHE A 61 -19.36 16.51 -17.68
N ASP A 62 -18.68 17.26 -16.81
CA ASP A 62 -19.07 18.64 -16.47
C ASP A 62 -19.07 19.56 -17.70
N SER A 63 -18.03 19.44 -18.54
CA SER A 63 -17.87 20.25 -19.76
C SER A 63 -18.90 19.93 -20.86
N THR A 64 -19.40 18.69 -20.91
CA THR A 64 -20.37 18.24 -21.93
C THR A 64 -21.80 18.12 -21.39
N SER A 65 -21.98 18.35 -20.09
CA SER A 65 -23.29 18.41 -19.46
C SER A 65 -23.98 19.70 -19.86
N LEU A 66 -25.01 19.58 -20.70
CA LEU A 66 -25.89 20.69 -21.04
C LEU A 66 -27.02 20.73 -20.01
N ALA A 67 -27.42 21.93 -19.60
CA ALA A 67 -28.55 22.12 -18.68
C ALA A 67 -29.82 21.45 -19.24
N ALA A 68 -30.68 20.95 -18.35
CA ALA A 68 -31.92 20.23 -18.69
C ALA A 68 -32.92 21.03 -19.55
N ASP A 69 -32.66 22.33 -19.75
CA ASP A 69 -33.45 23.24 -20.60
C ASP A 69 -33.17 23.04 -22.10
N PHE A 70 -32.13 22.31 -22.48
CA PHE A 70 -31.83 21.99 -23.87
C PHE A 70 -32.45 20.64 -24.29
N TYR A 71 -33.14 20.63 -25.44
CA TYR A 71 -33.89 19.48 -25.96
C TYR A 71 -33.02 18.29 -26.42
N LEU A 72 -31.69 18.39 -26.41
CA LEU A 72 -30.75 17.31 -26.72
C LEU A 72 -29.79 17.06 -25.53
N PRO A 73 -30.27 16.52 -24.40
CA PRO A 73 -29.39 16.13 -23.31
C PRO A 73 -28.58 14.90 -23.75
N LEU A 74 -27.26 15.08 -23.91
CA LEU A 74 -26.33 14.01 -24.27
C LEU A 74 -26.17 12.98 -23.13
N TRP A 75 -26.41 13.42 -21.90
CA TRP A 75 -26.37 12.63 -20.68
C TRP A 75 -27.78 12.51 -20.08
N PRO A 76 -28.12 11.38 -19.44
CA PRO A 76 -29.39 11.23 -18.76
C PRO A 76 -29.51 12.21 -17.58
N VAL A 77 -30.72 12.71 -17.33
CA VAL A 77 -31.01 13.72 -16.28
C VAL A 77 -30.75 13.24 -14.85
N ASN A 78 -30.81 11.92 -14.60
CA ASN A 78 -30.49 11.31 -13.32
C ASN A 78 -29.21 10.48 -13.45
N LEU A 79 -28.06 11.15 -13.66
CA LEU A 79 -26.78 10.46 -13.67
C LEU A 79 -26.17 10.43 -12.27
N ASP A 80 -25.89 9.24 -11.75
CA ASP A 80 -25.26 9.09 -10.44
C ASP A 80 -23.75 9.35 -10.51
N THR A 81 -23.31 10.52 -10.02
CA THR A 81 -21.89 10.93 -9.97
C THR A 81 -21.17 10.49 -8.70
N ARG A 82 -21.91 10.03 -7.68
CA ARG A 82 -21.39 9.62 -6.37
C ARG A 82 -20.28 8.56 -6.46
N PRO A 83 -20.37 7.52 -7.32
CA PRO A 83 -19.30 6.53 -7.45
C PRO A 83 -17.98 7.13 -7.95
N THR A 84 -18.04 8.04 -8.93
CA THR A 84 -16.86 8.69 -9.50
C THR A 84 -16.20 9.63 -8.48
N VAL A 85 -17.00 10.42 -7.76
CA VAL A 85 -16.50 11.30 -6.69
C VAL A 85 -15.87 10.47 -5.56
N ALA A 86 -16.46 9.33 -5.19
CA ALA A 86 -15.88 8.44 -4.20
C ALA A 86 -14.52 7.88 -4.66
N LEU A 87 -14.37 7.49 -5.93
CA LEU A 87 -13.09 7.04 -6.51
C LEU A 87 -12.02 8.13 -6.46
N ILE A 88 -12.37 9.38 -6.78
CA ILE A 88 -11.43 10.51 -6.72
C ILE A 88 -10.96 10.74 -5.28
N ILE A 89 -11.89 10.84 -4.32
CA ILE A 89 -11.55 11.10 -2.92
C ILE A 89 -10.73 9.95 -2.34
N CYS A 90 -11.16 8.71 -2.55
CA CYS A 90 -10.46 7.52 -2.03
C CYS A 90 -9.09 7.35 -2.70
N GLY A 91 -8.99 7.55 -4.01
CA GLY A 91 -7.73 7.54 -4.74
C GLY A 91 -6.76 8.60 -4.22
N ALA A 92 -7.23 9.82 -3.96
CA ALA A 92 -6.41 10.88 -3.40
C ALA A 92 -5.89 10.53 -1.99
N ILE A 93 -6.72 9.91 -1.15
CA ILE A 93 -6.31 9.41 0.17
C ILE A 93 -5.19 8.37 0.03
N ILE A 94 -5.33 7.41 -0.88
CA ILE A 94 -4.31 6.36 -1.14
C ILE A 94 -2.99 6.99 -1.60
N VAL A 95 -3.05 7.97 -2.51
CA VAL A 95 -1.87 8.70 -3.00
C VAL A 95 -1.17 9.42 -1.85
N VAL A 96 -1.89 10.18 -1.03
CA VAL A 96 -1.33 10.94 0.10
C VAL A 96 -0.74 10.00 1.15
N ALA A 97 -1.46 8.93 1.52
CA ALA A 97 -0.99 7.95 2.50
C ALA A 97 0.27 7.23 2.00
N SER A 98 0.28 6.78 0.75
CA SER A 98 1.43 6.10 0.14
C SER A 98 2.63 7.04 -0.02
N ALA A 99 2.40 8.29 -0.41
CA ALA A 99 3.46 9.31 -0.48
C ALA A 99 4.07 9.59 0.89
N ALA A 100 3.25 9.71 1.94
CA ALA A 100 3.73 9.90 3.30
C ALA A 100 4.58 8.70 3.77
N SER A 101 4.14 7.47 3.50
CA SER A 101 4.90 6.25 3.80
C SER A 101 6.25 6.19 3.06
N LEU A 102 6.26 6.58 1.78
CA LEU A 102 7.50 6.66 1.00
C LEU A 102 8.44 7.74 1.54
N ALA A 103 7.91 8.88 1.99
CA ALA A 103 8.69 9.95 2.60
C ALA A 103 9.33 9.51 3.92
N THR A 104 8.58 8.82 4.81
CA THR A 104 9.14 8.31 6.07
C THR A 104 10.24 7.26 5.84
N SER A 105 10.13 6.47 4.78
CA SER A 105 11.16 5.49 4.38
C SER A 105 12.45 6.16 3.88
N LYS A 106 12.36 7.28 3.15
CA LYS A 106 13.52 7.94 2.51
C LYS A 106 14.26 8.90 3.43
N VAL A 107 13.59 9.46 4.44
CA VAL A 107 14.21 10.46 5.33
C VAL A 107 14.92 9.75 6.50
N PRO A 108 16.28 9.74 6.55
CA PRO A 108 17.02 9.02 7.59
C PRO A 108 16.77 9.55 9.00
N SER A 109 16.45 10.84 9.12
CA SER A 109 16.07 11.48 10.40
C SER A 109 14.73 11.01 10.96
N LEU A 110 13.82 10.50 10.11
CA LEU A 110 12.54 9.93 10.52
C LEU A 110 12.66 8.41 10.72
N ARG A 111 13.54 7.77 9.95
CA ARG A 111 13.89 6.35 10.07
C ARG A 111 14.51 6.00 11.44
N SER A 112 15.26 6.92 12.05
CA SER A 112 15.88 6.69 13.37
C SER A 112 14.85 6.56 14.51
N LYS A 113 13.66 7.14 14.35
CA LYS A 113 12.53 6.98 15.27
C LYS A 113 11.75 5.72 14.89
N THR A 114 12.26 4.57 15.29
CA THR A 114 11.69 3.24 14.99
C THR A 114 10.18 3.17 15.27
N THR A 115 9.70 3.80 16.34
CA THR A 115 8.26 3.87 16.67
C THR A 115 7.41 4.57 15.60
N LEU A 116 7.87 5.69 15.05
CA LEU A 116 7.14 6.43 14.00
C LEU A 116 7.18 5.70 12.65
N HIS A 117 8.29 5.04 12.35
CA HIS A 117 8.38 4.22 11.14
C HIS A 117 7.43 3.02 11.21
N HIS A 118 7.36 2.32 12.35
CA HIS A 118 6.43 1.21 12.52
C HIS A 118 4.96 1.65 12.49
N LEU A 119 4.63 2.80 13.10
CA LEU A 119 3.26 3.32 13.09
C LEU A 119 2.81 3.76 11.69
N SER A 120 3.66 4.51 10.96
CA SER A 120 3.37 4.91 9.58
C SER A 120 3.29 3.72 8.61
N SER A 121 4.05 2.66 8.91
CA SER A 121 4.06 1.43 8.11
C SER A 121 2.74 0.66 8.18
N ILE A 122 2.05 0.70 9.33
CA ILE A 122 0.76 0.03 9.55
C ILE A 122 -0.39 0.95 9.15
N SER A 123 -0.34 2.25 9.49
CA SER A 123 -1.46 3.17 9.24
C SER A 123 -1.73 3.33 7.74
N THR A 124 -0.69 3.39 6.92
CA THR A 124 -0.80 3.57 5.48
C THR A 124 -1.66 2.52 4.79
N PRO A 125 -1.36 1.21 4.91
CA PRO A 125 -2.15 0.19 4.25
C PRO A 125 -3.54 0.01 4.87
N VAL A 126 -3.73 0.31 6.17
CA VAL A 126 -5.08 0.30 6.78
C VAL A 126 -5.97 1.39 6.18
N ILE A 127 -5.45 2.62 6.09
CA ILE A 127 -6.19 3.75 5.51
C ILE A 127 -6.50 3.47 4.03
N SER A 128 -5.54 2.95 3.29
CA SER A 128 -5.68 2.63 1.86
C SER A 128 -6.67 1.47 1.63
N LEU A 129 -6.66 0.45 2.49
CA LEU A 129 -7.63 -0.64 2.47
C LEU A 129 -9.06 -0.12 2.72
N ILE A 130 -9.25 0.72 3.74
CA ILE A 130 -10.58 1.31 4.03
C ILE A 130 -11.06 2.15 2.85
N ALA A 131 -10.19 3.00 2.29
CA ALA A 131 -10.50 3.80 1.11
C ALA A 131 -10.89 2.93 -0.09
N ALA A 132 -10.16 1.84 -0.37
CA ALA A 132 -10.50 0.90 -1.43
C ALA A 132 -11.84 0.20 -1.19
N VAL A 133 -12.15 -0.20 0.06
CA VAL A 133 -13.46 -0.77 0.43
C VAL A 133 -14.58 0.21 0.17
N ILE A 134 -14.43 1.47 0.58
CA ILE A 134 -15.45 2.49 0.35
C ILE A 134 -15.65 2.70 -1.15
N ALA A 135 -14.57 2.90 -1.92
CA ALA A 135 -14.65 3.10 -3.37
C ALA A 135 -15.39 1.96 -4.08
N VAL A 136 -14.98 0.71 -3.84
CA VAL A 136 -15.60 -0.49 -4.44
C VAL A 136 -17.06 -0.63 -3.99
N SER A 137 -17.36 -0.37 -2.71
CA SER A 137 -18.72 -0.45 -2.17
C SER A 137 -19.66 0.57 -2.80
N PHE A 138 -19.19 1.81 -3.04
CA PHE A 138 -20.00 2.82 -3.73
C PHE A 138 -20.20 2.48 -5.21
N SER A 139 -19.17 1.96 -5.90
CA SER A 139 -19.28 1.55 -7.30
C SER A 139 -20.23 0.37 -7.52
N TYR A 140 -20.20 -0.65 -6.66
CA TYR A 140 -21.06 -1.83 -6.81
C TYR A 140 -22.39 -1.73 -6.04
N GLY A 141 -22.40 -1.09 -4.88
CA GLY A 141 -23.56 -1.00 -4.00
C GLY A 141 -24.65 -0.06 -4.52
N ILE A 142 -24.28 1.02 -5.21
CA ILE A 142 -25.25 1.94 -5.81
C ILE A 142 -25.79 1.37 -7.13
N ASN A 143 -24.95 0.65 -7.88
CA ASN A 143 -25.33 0.04 -9.16
C ASN A 143 -26.46 -1.00 -9.07
N ASN A 144 -26.77 -1.51 -7.88
CA ASN A 144 -27.82 -2.51 -7.70
C ASN A 144 -29.20 -1.94 -7.34
N SER A 145 -29.32 -0.65 -7.00
CA SER A 145 -30.54 -0.15 -6.34
C SER A 145 -31.28 0.99 -7.06
N SER A 146 -30.66 1.72 -7.97
CA SER A 146 -31.31 2.84 -8.68
C SER A 146 -31.44 2.55 -10.17
N SER A 147 -32.60 2.87 -10.74
CA SER A 147 -32.88 2.90 -12.19
C SER A 147 -32.05 3.94 -12.95
N ASP A 148 -31.05 4.52 -12.29
CA ASP A 148 -30.25 5.65 -12.72
C ASP A 148 -28.91 5.11 -13.25
N PHE A 149 -28.53 5.56 -14.43
CA PHE A 149 -27.27 5.14 -15.03
C PHE A 149 -26.10 5.86 -14.33
N SER A 150 -25.03 5.13 -14.02
CA SER A 150 -23.76 5.74 -13.62
C SER A 150 -23.00 6.27 -14.84
N ILE A 151 -22.04 7.19 -14.64
CA ILE A 151 -21.14 7.67 -15.72
C ILE A 151 -20.49 6.49 -16.46
N GLN A 152 -20.04 5.48 -15.71
CA GLN A 152 -19.44 4.27 -16.27
C GLN A 152 -20.44 3.44 -17.07
N GLY A 153 -21.64 3.20 -16.53
CA GLY A 153 -22.67 2.42 -17.21
C GLY A 153 -23.10 3.07 -18.53
N TRP A 154 -23.31 4.38 -18.52
CA TRP A 154 -23.72 5.13 -19.70
C TRP A 154 -22.61 5.20 -20.75
N SER A 155 -21.40 5.59 -20.38
CA SER A 155 -20.27 5.68 -21.33
C SER A 155 -19.97 4.34 -21.99
N CYS A 156 -20.04 3.24 -21.24
CA CYS A 156 -19.83 1.91 -21.82
C CYS A 156 -20.97 1.44 -22.72
N GLN A 157 -22.23 1.79 -22.41
CA GLN A 157 -23.37 1.48 -23.26
C GLN A 157 -23.25 2.13 -24.66
N TRP A 158 -22.71 3.35 -24.71
CA TRP A 158 -22.54 4.12 -25.94
C TRP A 158 -21.12 4.08 -26.51
N SER A 159 -20.25 3.21 -25.98
CA SER A 159 -18.86 3.05 -26.43
C SER A 159 -18.70 2.68 -27.90
N ALA A 160 -19.71 2.06 -28.51
CA ALA A 160 -19.71 1.70 -29.92
C ALA A 160 -19.94 2.90 -30.86
N ILE A 161 -20.32 4.07 -30.34
CA ILE A 161 -20.52 5.28 -31.13
C ILE A 161 -19.22 6.09 -31.15
N ASN A 162 -18.59 6.13 -32.32
CA ASN A 162 -17.43 6.97 -32.57
C ASN A 162 -17.85 8.42 -32.74
N MET A 163 -17.54 9.25 -31.75
CA MET A 163 -17.69 10.71 -31.85
C MET A 163 -16.35 11.35 -32.24
N THR A 164 -16.40 12.37 -33.09
CA THR A 164 -15.24 13.18 -33.50
C THR A 164 -15.03 14.43 -32.63
N ILE A 165 -15.99 14.69 -31.74
CA ILE A 165 -16.02 15.81 -30.79
C ILE A 165 -16.32 15.19 -29.43
N ASP A 166 -15.77 15.75 -28.36
CA ASP A 166 -16.05 15.28 -27.00
C ASP A 166 -17.55 15.24 -26.71
N PRO A 167 -18.03 14.21 -25.98
CA PRO A 167 -17.28 13.18 -25.26
C PRO A 167 -16.95 11.93 -26.10
N HIS A 168 -15.69 11.49 -26.05
CA HIS A 168 -15.27 10.20 -26.61
C HIS A 168 -15.68 9.04 -25.68
N PHE A 169 -16.88 8.48 -25.88
CA PHE A 169 -17.47 7.46 -25.00
C PHE A 169 -16.63 6.18 -24.86
N GLU A 170 -15.93 5.75 -25.91
CA GLU A 170 -15.01 4.59 -25.84
C GLU A 170 -13.89 4.82 -24.83
N THR A 171 -13.22 5.98 -24.93
CA THR A 171 -12.13 6.38 -24.02
C THR A 171 -12.64 6.50 -22.58
N LEU A 172 -13.76 7.19 -22.37
CA LEU A 172 -14.38 7.36 -21.05
C LEU A 172 -14.76 6.03 -20.41
N CYS A 173 -15.27 5.07 -21.20
CA CYS A 173 -15.58 3.73 -20.71
C CYS A 173 -14.30 3.01 -20.26
N MET A 174 -13.23 3.08 -21.05
CA MET A 174 -11.97 2.40 -20.73
C MET A 174 -11.30 3.02 -19.50
N GLU A 175 -11.32 4.33 -19.36
CA GLU A 175 -10.81 5.06 -18.19
C GLU A 175 -11.56 4.71 -16.91
N SER A 176 -12.89 4.74 -16.96
CA SER A 176 -13.77 4.40 -15.83
C SER A 176 -13.56 2.95 -15.38
N LYS A 177 -13.48 2.03 -16.35
CA LYS A 177 -13.24 0.60 -16.12
C LYS A 177 -11.85 0.35 -15.52
N THR A 178 -10.84 1.09 -15.98
CA THR A 178 -9.47 1.03 -15.44
C THR A 178 -9.44 1.48 -13.98
N ALA A 179 -10.08 2.61 -13.65
CA ALA A 179 -10.17 3.11 -12.28
C ALA A 179 -10.80 2.10 -11.32
N LEU A 180 -11.89 1.45 -11.75
CA LEU A 180 -12.58 0.46 -10.95
C LEU A 180 -11.74 -0.81 -10.76
N TYR A 181 -11.14 -1.35 -11.82
CA TYR A 181 -10.28 -2.53 -11.71
C TYR A 181 -9.05 -2.30 -10.85
N LEU A 182 -8.40 -1.13 -10.99
CA LEU A 182 -7.27 -0.78 -10.12
C LEU A 182 -7.71 -0.71 -8.66
N SER A 183 -8.87 -0.10 -8.38
CA SER A 183 -9.42 -0.05 -7.02
C SER A 183 -9.68 -1.44 -6.43
N VAL A 184 -10.20 -2.38 -7.23
CA VAL A 184 -10.40 -3.79 -6.84
C VAL A 184 -9.07 -4.50 -6.60
N MET A 185 -8.04 -4.23 -7.41
CA MET A 185 -6.71 -4.83 -7.27
C MET A 185 -5.91 -4.25 -6.09
N ILE A 186 -6.18 -3.02 -5.67
CA ILE A 186 -5.56 -2.41 -4.48
C ILE A 186 -5.97 -3.16 -3.21
N MET A 187 -7.20 -3.69 -3.09
CA MET A 187 -7.61 -4.45 -1.91
C MET A 187 -6.67 -5.61 -1.53
N PRO A 188 -6.44 -6.61 -2.40
CA PRO A 188 -5.54 -7.71 -2.08
C PRO A 188 -4.09 -7.23 -1.92
N LEU A 189 -3.69 -6.18 -2.64
CA LEU A 189 -2.37 -5.56 -2.49
C LEU A 189 -2.15 -5.04 -1.06
N GLU A 190 -3.10 -4.29 -0.50
CA GLU A 190 -2.99 -3.74 0.85
C GLU A 190 -3.00 -4.85 1.92
N VAL A 191 -3.74 -5.94 1.71
CA VAL A 191 -3.70 -7.12 2.58
C VAL A 191 -2.31 -7.77 2.57
N LEU A 192 -1.68 -7.87 1.40
CA LEU A 192 -0.30 -8.38 1.29
C LEU A 192 0.71 -7.46 1.98
N VAL A 193 0.55 -6.13 1.86
CA VAL A 193 1.40 -5.14 2.56
C VAL A 193 1.24 -5.29 4.08
N LEU A 194 0.01 -5.39 4.59
CA LEU A 194 -0.25 -5.61 6.02
C LEU A 194 0.37 -6.92 6.50
N GLY A 195 0.22 -8.00 5.73
CA GLY A 195 0.84 -9.29 6.03
C GLY A 195 2.35 -9.19 6.17
N ALA A 196 3.02 -8.50 5.23
CA ALA A 196 4.46 -8.28 5.29
C ALA A 196 4.88 -7.52 6.57
N VAL A 197 4.16 -6.45 6.93
CA VAL A 197 4.45 -5.65 8.13
C VAL A 197 4.29 -6.47 9.42
N VAL A 198 3.26 -7.32 9.49
CA VAL A 198 3.05 -8.21 10.64
C VAL A 198 4.19 -9.23 10.76
N VAL A 199 4.64 -9.80 9.64
CA VAL A 199 5.77 -10.75 9.61
C VAL A 199 7.06 -10.07 10.09
N ASP A 200 7.35 -8.86 9.63
CA ASP A 200 8.53 -8.08 10.07
C ASP A 200 8.47 -7.79 11.58
N PHE A 201 7.29 -7.43 12.10
CA PHE A 201 7.12 -7.16 13.53
C PHE A 201 7.28 -8.42 14.39
N VAL A 202 6.71 -9.55 13.97
CA VAL A 202 6.81 -10.82 14.71
C VAL A 202 8.24 -11.34 14.70
N THR A 203 8.94 -11.26 13.56
CA THR A 203 10.35 -11.67 13.46
C THR A 203 11.24 -10.79 14.33
N ALA A 204 11.07 -9.47 14.30
CA ALA A 204 11.80 -8.53 15.16
C ALA A 204 11.59 -8.83 16.65
N LYS A 205 10.34 -9.10 17.07
CA LYS A 205 10.04 -9.50 18.46
C LYS A 205 10.71 -10.82 18.85
N ARG A 206 10.67 -11.83 17.97
CA ARG A 206 11.32 -13.12 18.24
C ARG A 206 12.82 -12.96 18.45
N HIS A 207 13.48 -12.17 17.60
CA HIS A 207 14.90 -11.88 17.76
C HIS A 207 15.20 -11.18 19.10
N ALA A 208 14.43 -10.14 19.46
CA ALA A 208 14.62 -9.43 20.73
C ALA A 208 14.48 -10.36 21.95
N VAL A 209 13.52 -11.28 21.94
CA VAL A 209 13.35 -12.28 23.01
C VAL A 209 14.53 -13.26 23.05
N THR A 210 14.99 -13.77 21.90
CA THR A 210 16.16 -14.66 21.84
C THR A 210 17.42 -13.96 22.37
N PHE A 211 17.65 -12.70 22.01
CA PHE A 211 18.77 -11.91 22.53
C PHE A 211 18.67 -11.70 24.05
N ALA A 212 17.50 -11.35 24.57
CA ALA A 212 17.29 -11.18 26.01
C ALA A 212 17.51 -12.48 26.80
N VAL A 213 17.13 -13.63 26.24
CA VAL A 213 17.38 -14.95 26.84
C VAL A 213 18.88 -15.29 26.83
N GLN A 214 19.60 -14.95 25.75
CA GLN A 214 21.03 -15.21 25.63
C GLN A 214 21.85 -14.34 26.61
N GLU A 215 21.54 -13.04 26.73
CA GLU A 215 22.16 -12.16 27.73
C GLU A 215 21.98 -12.69 29.16
N ARG A 216 20.77 -13.18 29.49
CA ARG A 216 20.48 -13.73 30.82
C ARG A 216 21.28 -14.99 31.14
N LYS A 217 21.68 -15.75 30.12
CA LYS A 217 22.43 -17.01 30.28
C LYS A 217 23.94 -16.81 30.24
N GLY A 218 24.41 -15.69 29.67
CA GLY A 218 25.83 -15.34 29.53
C GLY A 218 26.43 -14.54 30.69
N SER A 219 25.66 -14.19 31.72
CA SER A 219 26.16 -13.50 32.91
C SER A 219 26.40 -14.53 34.03
N PRO A 220 27.58 -15.19 34.12
CA PRO A 220 27.93 -15.96 35.30
C PRO A 220 28.04 -14.98 36.46
N ALA A 221 27.30 -15.25 37.54
CA ALA A 221 27.50 -14.55 38.80
C ALA A 221 28.95 -14.77 39.22
N MET A 222 29.78 -13.72 39.15
CA MET A 222 31.07 -13.69 39.84
C MET A 222 30.75 -13.67 41.33
N SER A 223 30.84 -14.85 41.96
CA SER A 223 31.07 -15.02 43.39
C SER A 223 32.48 -14.61 43.77
#